data_AF-A0A2M7RTE9-F1
#
_entry.id   AF-A0A2M7RTE9-F1
#
_cell.length_a   1.000
_cell.length_b   1.000
_cell.length_c   1.000
_cell.angle_alpha   90.00
_cell.angle_beta   90.00
_cell.angle_gamma   90.00
#
_symmetry.space_group_name_H-M   'P 1'
#
loop_
_entity.id
_entity.type
_entity.pdbx_description
1 polymer ?
#
loop_
_entity_poly.entity_id
_entity_poly.type
_entity_poly.pdbx_seq_one_letter_code
_entity_poly.pdbx_strand_id
1 'polypeptide(L)' 'MINVTKTFLPPQKEYNAILKRVWDKNWITNRGILVQELEEKLKHYLGVPHIIATTNGTLP' A
#
# COMPACT_ATOMS: atom_id res chain seq x y z
N MET A 1 -10.26 28.42 7.37
CA MET A 1 -10.30 27.19 8.18
C MET A 1 -8.92 26.55 8.11
N ILE A 2 -8.25 26.33 9.25
CA ILE A 2 -6.92 25.68 9.30
C ILE A 2 -7.16 24.23 9.73
N ASN A 3 -6.71 23.28 8.92
CA ASN A 3 -6.87 21.86 9.22
C ASN A 3 -5.78 21.40 10.18
N VAL A 4 -6.14 20.65 11.23
CA VAL A 4 -5.18 19.99 12.13
C VAL A 4 -4.41 18.89 11.40
N THR A 5 -5.08 18.18 10.49
CA THR A 5 -4.47 17.18 9.62
C THR A 5 -4.84 17.46 8.16
N LYS A 6 -3.86 17.34 7.27
CA LYS A 6 -4.07 17.36 5.82
C LYS A 6 -3.22 16.25 5.23
N THR A 7 -3.87 15.28 4.60
CA THR A 7 -3.18 14.15 3.97
C THR A 7 -2.25 14.63 2.86
N PHE A 8 -1.02 14.13 2.87
CA PHE A 8 -0.13 14.25 1.74
C PHE A 8 -0.49 13.19 0.71
N LEU A 9 -0.96 13.62 -0.46
CA LEU A 9 -1.27 12.72 -1.58
C LEU A 9 -0.07 12.69 -2.54
N PRO A 10 0.33 11.51 -3.04
CA PRO A 10 1.36 11.42 -4.07
C PRO A 10 0.87 12.08 -5.37
N PRO A 11 1.79 12.45 -6.28
CA PRO A 11 1.40 12.87 -7.63
C PRO A 11 0.49 11.83 -8.29
N GLN A 12 -0.63 12.28 -8.85
CA GLN A 12 -1.67 11.39 -9.37
C GLN A 12 -1.15 10.44 -10.46
N LYS A 13 -0.18 10.89 -11.27
CA LYS A 13 0.45 10.08 -12.31
C LYS A 13 1.18 8.86 -11.73
N GLU A 14 1.88 9.03 -10.62
CA GLU A 14 2.62 7.95 -9.95
C GLU A 14 1.65 6.95 -9.31
N TYR A 15 0.60 7.45 -8.66
CA TYR A 15 -0.46 6.61 -8.10
C TYR A 15 -1.13 5.75 -9.17
N ASN A 16 -1.52 6.34 -10.30
CA ASN A 16 -2.15 5.61 -11.40
C ASN A 16 -1.22 4.58 -12.04
N ALA A 17 0.09 4.87 -12.11
CA ALA A 17 1.08 3.91 -12.62
C ALA A 17 1.16 2.66 -11.73
N ILE A 18 1.05 2.80 -10.41
CA ILE A 18 0.99 1.67 -9.48
C ILE A 18 -0.29 0.86 -9.70
N LEU A 19 -1.46 1.52 -9.78
CA LEU A 19 -2.75 0.84 -9.96
C LEU A 19 -2.85 0.09 -11.30
N LYS A 20 -2.24 0.62 -12.37
CA LYS A 20 -2.24 -0.05 -13.68
C LYS A 20 -1.68 -1.48 -13.58
N ARG A 21 -0.69 -1.71 -12.72
CA ARG A 21 -0.04 -3.02 -12.54
C ARG A 21 -1.00 -4.11 -12.06
N VAL A 22 -1.96 -3.77 -11.19
CA VAL A 22 -2.97 -4.74 -10.71
C VAL A 22 -4.13 -4.86 -11.68
N TRP A 23 -4.44 -3.78 -12.40
CA TRP A 23 -5.46 -3.77 -13.45
C TRP A 23 -5.09 -4.70 -14.61
N ASP A 24 -3.86 -4.58 -15.13
CA ASP A 24 -3.36 -5.42 -16.22
C ASP A 24 -3.30 -6.92 -15.82
N LYS A 25 -3.15 -7.20 -14.53
CA LYS A 25 -3.12 -8.57 -13.98
C LYS A 25 -4.49 -9.12 -13.59
N ASN A 26 -5.54 -8.31 -13.61
CA ASN A 26 -6.86 -8.65 -13.07
C ASN A 26 -6.81 -9.20 -11.63
N TRP A 27 -5.82 -8.78 -10.83
CA TRP A 27 -5.62 -9.23 -9.44
C TRP A 27 -5.53 -8.04 -8.51
N ILE A 28 -6.70 -7.55 -8.09
CA ILE A 28 -6.87 -6.27 -7.40
C ILE A 28 -6.70 -6.38 -5.88
N THR A 29 -7.02 -7.53 -5.28
CA THR A 29 -7.08 -7.73 -3.81
C THR A 29 -6.59 -9.14 -3.42
N ASN A 30 -7.00 -9.69 -2.28
CA ASN A 30 -6.76 -11.06 -1.82
C ASN A 30 -5.30 -11.49 -1.99
N ARG A 31 -4.39 -10.80 -1.27
CA ARG A 31 -2.94 -11.04 -1.28
C ARG A 31 -2.26 -10.87 -2.65
N GLY A 32 -2.73 -9.90 -3.45
CA GLY A 32 -2.15 -9.56 -4.75
C GLY A 32 -0.72 -9.00 -4.72
N ILE A 33 -0.17 -8.74 -5.92
CA ILE A 33 1.25 -8.37 -6.09
C ILE A 33 1.68 -7.13 -5.29
N LEU A 34 0.80 -6.13 -5.17
CA LEU A 34 1.16 -4.88 -4.50
C LEU A 34 1.27 -5.03 -2.98
N VAL A 35 0.44 -5.88 -2.36
CA VAL A 35 0.54 -6.08 -0.90
C VAL A 35 1.76 -6.92 -0.54
N GLN A 36 2.11 -7.93 -1.35
CA GLN A 36 3.34 -8.69 -1.16
C GLN A 36 4.58 -7.80 -1.31
N GLU A 37 4.60 -6.92 -2.32
CA GLU A 37 5.68 -5.95 -2.50
C GLU A 37 5.78 -4.96 -1.32
N LEU A 38 4.65 -4.47 -0.82
CA LEU A 38 4.61 -3.59 0.34
C LEU A 38 5.17 -4.29 1.58
N GLU A 39 4.73 -5.51 1.87
CA GLU A 39 5.19 -6.31 3.02
C GLU A 39 6.72 -6.52 2.96
N GLU A 40 7.27 -6.90 1.81
CA GLU A 40 8.72 -7.08 1.66
C GLU A 40 9.52 -5.78 1.81
N LYS A 41 9.04 -4.67 1.22
CA LYS A 41 9.67 -3.35 1.38
C LYS A 41 9.66 -2.89 2.82
N LEU A 42 8.55 -3.09 3.53
CA LEU A 42 8.44 -2.71 4.93
C LEU A 42 9.30 -3.59 5.84
N LYS A 43 9.39 -4.90 5.57
CA LYS A 43 10.29 -5.81 6.31
C LYS A 43 11.74 -5.32 6.21
N HIS A 44 12.19 -4.95 5.02
CA HIS A 44 13.53 -4.40 4.81
C HIS A 44 13.71 -3.05 5.50
N TYR A 45 12.75 -2.12 5.35
CA TYR A 45 12.83 -0.78 5.92
C TYR A 45 12.82 -0.78 7.47
N LEU A 46 11.99 -1.63 8.08
CA LEU A 46 11.84 -1.71 9.54
C LEU A 46 12.81 -2.69 10.20
N GLY A 47 13.49 -3.54 9.42
CA GLY A 47 14.43 -4.54 9.94
C GLY A 47 13.76 -5.67 10.73
N VAL A 48 12.52 -6.04 10.38
CA VAL A 48 11.73 -7.07 11.07
C VAL A 48 11.52 -8.31 10.19
N PRO A 49 11.41 -9.51 10.80
CA PRO A 49 11.30 -10.75 10.03
C PRO A 49 9.92 -10.96 9.39
N HIS A 50 8.85 -10.36 9.96
CA HIS A 50 7.47 -10.61 9.55
C HIS A 50 6.64 -9.32 9.55
N ILE A 51 5.81 -9.16 8.51
CA ILE A 51 4.77 -8.13 8.40
C ILE A 51 3.57 -8.78 7.73
N ILE A 52 2.38 -8.44 8.23
CA ILE A 52 1.10 -8.79 7.63
C ILE A 52 0.32 -7.49 7.45
N ALA A 53 0.00 -7.15 6.20
CA ALA A 53 -0.85 -6.01 5.92
C ALA A 53 -2.33 -6.39 6.12
N THR A 54 -3.03 -5.62 6.94
CA THR A 54 -4.48 -5.73 7.16
C THR A 54 -5.20 -4.53 6.55
N THR A 55 -6.53 -4.58 6.50
CA THR A 55 -7.35 -3.50 5.95
C THR A 55 -7.20 -2.19 6.74
N ASN A 56 -7.03 -2.28 8.07
CA ASN A 56 -6.78 -1.16 8.98
C ASN A 56 -6.29 -1.69 10.34
N GLY A 57 -5.93 -0.79 11.26
CA GLY A 57 -5.42 -1.17 12.60
C GLY A 57 -6.47 -1.72 13.58
N THR A 58 -7.74 -1.79 13.20
CA THR A 58 -8.83 -2.33 14.05
C THR A 58 -9.18 -3.76 13.70
N LEU A 59 -9.17 -4.10 12.41
CA LEU A 59 -9.54 -5.43 11.94
C LEU A 59 -8.37 -6.42 12.10
N PRO A 60 -8.65 -7.67 12.52
CA PRO A 60 -7.65 -8.72 12.66
C PRO A 60 -7.07 -9.16 11.31
#